data_AF-A0A399XAK5-F1
#
_entry.id   AF-A0A399XAK5-F1
#
_cell.length_a   1.000
_cell.length_b   1.000
_cell.length_c   1.000
_cell.angle_alpha   90.00
_cell.angle_beta   90.00
_cell.angle_gamma   90.00
#
_symmetry.space_group_name_H-M   'P 1'
#
loop_
_entity.id
_entity.type
_entity.pdbx_description
1 polymer ?
#
loop_
_entity_poly.entity_id
_entity_poly.type
_entity_poly.pdbx_seq_one_letter_code
_entity_poly.pdbx_strand_id
1 'polypeptide(L)'
;MHARTSTDPYEIPQYSADLQARVTAFRQPVRWVVELERRRDEITLGEVVEVADRWIEWHEQGRIGPLPSIRPGDTMREGAKLEIFQASERLMSELTRRAHAAEENETPALAAELLGKALRVTNVTKYSDLYSAGTIAMRQRAVLKQLEDLAPKLSEVEREGMANQLEKALSDEQSIVPLVARARRQFYTESRRQGIDRVPIEEVGVLVELPGDSASPSRLRTIGRSLQARLMAGMGAPGYLTETQYACTAMGNLYEAYEATLHALGRSITVE
;
A
#
# COMPACT_ATOMS: atom_id res chain seq x y z
N MET A 1 14.92 31.27 -26.55
CA MET A 1 15.03 30.02 -25.77
C MET A 1 15.24 30.39 -24.31
N HIS A 2 14.16 30.46 -23.52
CA HIS A 2 14.24 30.75 -22.08
C HIS A 2 13.60 29.58 -21.34
N ALA A 3 14.42 28.60 -20.96
CA ALA A 3 14.02 27.61 -19.98
C ALA A 3 13.89 28.33 -18.64
N ARG A 4 12.65 28.66 -18.25
CA ARG A 4 12.35 29.01 -16.87
C ARG A 4 12.50 27.74 -16.06
N THR A 5 13.58 27.64 -15.28
CA THR A 5 13.65 26.76 -14.12
C THR A 5 12.59 27.25 -13.12
N SER A 6 11.34 26.83 -13.32
CA SER A 6 10.30 26.93 -12.30
C SER A 6 10.68 25.94 -11.22
N THR A 7 11.45 26.39 -10.24
CA THR A 7 11.52 25.73 -8.94
C THR A 7 10.24 26.13 -8.25
N ASP A 8 9.21 25.30 -8.36
CA ASP A 8 8.02 25.45 -7.54
C ASP A 8 8.50 25.31 -6.09
N PRO A 9 8.39 26.36 -5.24
CA PRO A 9 8.90 26.28 -3.89
C PRO A 9 8.15 25.16 -3.15
N TYR A 10 8.89 24.29 -2.48
CA TYR A 10 8.30 23.30 -1.59
C TYR A 10 7.53 24.02 -0.48
N GLU A 11 6.21 24.12 -0.64
CA GLU A 11 5.34 24.62 0.40
C GLU A 11 5.06 23.51 1.41
N ILE A 12 5.04 23.82 2.70
CA ILE A 12 4.61 22.84 3.71
C ILE A 12 3.07 22.72 3.59
N PRO A 13 2.51 21.52 3.35
CA PRO A 13 1.06 21.37 3.26
C PRO A 13 0.41 21.78 4.58
N GLN A 14 -0.59 22.67 4.53
CA GLN A 14 -1.41 22.99 5.70
C GLN A 14 -2.49 21.93 5.87
N TYR A 15 -2.27 20.99 6.78
CA TYR A 15 -3.22 19.93 7.10
C TYR A 15 -4.42 20.45 7.89
N SER A 16 -5.58 19.82 7.69
CA SER A 16 -6.71 19.98 8.60
C SER A 16 -6.31 19.51 10.01
N ALA A 17 -7.02 19.97 11.05
CA ALA A 17 -6.76 19.53 12.42
C ALA A 17 -6.81 18.00 12.56
N ASP A 18 -7.73 17.33 11.85
CA ASP A 18 -7.85 15.87 11.84
C ASP A 18 -6.61 15.19 11.23
N LEU A 19 -6.17 15.64 10.03
CA LEU A 19 -5.01 15.04 9.38
C LEU A 19 -3.72 15.32 10.16
N GLN A 20 -3.58 16.52 10.73
CA GLN A 20 -2.45 16.86 11.61
C GLN A 20 -2.43 15.97 12.85
N ALA A 21 -3.59 15.71 13.46
CA ALA A 21 -3.70 14.81 14.61
C ALA A 21 -3.29 13.38 14.25
N ARG A 22 -3.72 12.87 13.07
CA ARG A 22 -3.31 11.54 12.57
C ARG A 22 -1.81 11.46 12.33
N VAL A 23 -1.21 12.43 11.65
CA VAL A 23 0.25 12.49 11.45
C VAL A 23 0.98 12.52 12.80
N THR A 24 0.48 13.30 13.75
CA THR A 24 1.06 13.39 15.10
C THR A 24 0.95 12.06 15.85
N ALA A 25 -0.14 11.31 15.68
CA ALA A 25 -0.35 10.01 16.29
C ALA A 25 0.72 8.98 15.86
N PHE A 26 1.26 9.09 14.64
CA PHE A 26 2.36 8.23 14.18
C PHE A 26 3.72 8.51 14.83
N ARG A 27 3.90 9.63 15.56
CA ARG A 27 5.20 9.98 16.17
C ARG A 27 5.75 8.86 17.04
N GLN A 28 4.90 8.23 17.84
CA GLN A 28 5.33 7.16 18.74
C GLN A 28 5.58 5.83 17.99
N PRO A 29 4.69 5.37 17.10
CA PRO A 29 4.97 4.24 16.21
C PRO A 29 6.29 4.36 15.44
N VAL A 30 6.57 5.52 14.84
CA VAL A 30 7.83 5.77 14.12
C VAL A 30 9.03 5.64 15.06
N ARG A 31 8.95 6.18 16.27
CA ARG A 31 10.03 6.07 17.27
C ARG A 31 10.34 4.63 17.67
N TRP A 32 9.32 3.78 17.81
CA TRP A 32 9.53 2.37 18.11
C TRP A 32 10.36 1.68 17.03
N VAL A 33 10.02 1.91 15.75
CA VAL A 33 10.76 1.34 14.62
C VAL A 33 12.18 1.89 14.53
N VAL A 34 12.36 3.19 14.69
CA VAL A 34 13.70 3.82 14.68
C VAL A 34 14.60 3.27 15.79
N GLU A 35 14.05 3.00 16.97
CA GLU A 35 14.82 2.41 18.07
C GLU A 35 15.21 0.95 17.78
N LEU A 36 14.34 0.16 17.12
CA LEU A 36 14.70 -1.18 16.65
C LEU A 36 15.85 -1.13 15.64
N GLU A 37 15.82 -0.19 14.69
CA GLU A 37 16.89 -0.05 13.71
C GLU A 37 18.21 0.37 14.34
N ARG A 38 18.17 1.27 15.32
CA ARG A 38 19.36 1.74 16.03
C ARG A 38 20.10 0.60 16.74
N ARG A 39 19.36 -0.43 17.17
CA ARG A 39 19.86 -1.59 17.92
C ARG A 39 19.84 -2.88 17.09
N ARG A 40 19.84 -2.78 15.75
CA ARG A 40 19.54 -3.90 14.84
C ARG A 40 20.27 -5.22 15.15
N ASP A 41 21.52 -5.15 15.59
CA ASP A 41 22.34 -6.34 15.90
C ASP A 41 21.98 -6.99 17.26
N GLU A 42 21.28 -6.27 18.13
CA GLU A 42 20.89 -6.68 19.48
C GLU A 42 19.39 -6.94 19.62
N ILE A 43 18.58 -6.60 18.61
CA ILE A 43 17.12 -6.76 18.71
C ILE A 43 16.72 -8.23 18.71
N THR A 44 15.88 -8.58 19.69
CA THR A 44 15.26 -9.89 19.79
C THR A 44 14.03 -10.00 18.88
N LEU A 45 13.62 -11.23 18.56
CA LEU A 45 12.38 -11.46 17.83
C LEU A 45 11.17 -10.93 18.61
N GLY A 46 11.15 -11.11 19.93
CA GLY A 46 10.07 -10.64 20.80
C GLY A 46 9.88 -9.13 20.72
N GLU A 47 10.95 -8.34 20.72
CA GLU A 47 10.88 -6.88 20.56
C GLU A 47 10.30 -6.47 19.20
N VAL A 48 10.68 -7.14 18.10
CA VAL A 48 10.13 -6.86 16.76
C VAL A 48 8.63 -7.17 16.72
N VAL A 49 8.23 -8.32 17.26
CA VAL A 49 6.82 -8.73 17.33
C VAL A 49 6.00 -7.78 18.19
N GLU A 50 6.51 -7.35 19.34
CA GLU A 50 5.84 -6.39 20.22
C GLU A 50 5.58 -5.05 19.52
N VAL A 51 6.56 -4.54 18.76
CA VAL A 51 6.39 -3.30 17.98
C VAL A 51 5.37 -3.49 16.86
N ALA A 52 5.39 -4.63 16.16
CA ALA A 52 4.40 -4.95 15.14
C ALA A 52 2.98 -5.03 15.71
N ASP A 53 2.80 -5.73 16.84
CA ASP A 53 1.50 -5.88 17.49
C ASP A 53 0.95 -4.55 17.98
N ARG A 54 1.78 -3.67 18.55
CA ARG A 54 1.34 -2.31 18.92
C ARG A 54 0.97 -1.46 17.71
N TRP A 55 1.71 -1.57 16.61
CA TRP A 55 1.41 -0.85 15.37
C TRP A 55 0.03 -1.26 14.82
N ILE A 56 -0.22 -2.56 14.79
CA ILE A 56 -1.49 -3.15 14.37
C ILE A 56 -2.62 -2.76 15.33
N GLU A 57 -2.41 -2.89 16.63
CA GLU A 57 -3.40 -2.53 17.66
C GLU A 57 -3.81 -1.05 17.56
N TRP A 58 -2.85 -0.14 17.38
CA TRP A 58 -3.15 1.29 17.21
C TRP A 58 -3.97 1.55 15.96
N HIS A 59 -3.76 0.77 14.90
CA HIS A 59 -4.57 0.86 13.70
C HIS A 59 -6.00 0.36 13.94
N GLU A 60 -6.16 -0.79 14.59
CA GLU A 60 -7.46 -1.38 14.92
C GLU A 60 -8.29 -0.49 15.87
N GLN A 61 -7.61 0.26 16.75
CA GLN A 61 -8.22 1.28 17.62
C GLN A 61 -8.54 2.60 16.89
N GLY A 62 -8.24 2.70 15.59
CA GLY A 62 -8.44 3.92 14.79
C GLY A 62 -7.51 5.08 15.16
N ARG A 63 -6.45 4.84 15.95
CA ARG A 63 -5.51 5.88 16.40
C ARG A 63 -4.54 6.27 15.28
N ILE A 64 -4.19 5.31 14.44
CA ILE A 64 -3.39 5.51 13.23
C ILE A 64 -4.08 4.88 12.03
N GLY A 65 -3.76 5.35 10.83
CA GLY A 65 -4.37 4.85 9.61
C GLY A 65 -3.96 5.68 8.39
N PRO A 66 -4.68 5.53 7.28
CA PRO A 66 -4.33 6.21 6.03
C PRO A 66 -4.21 7.73 6.18
N LEU A 67 -3.21 8.29 5.51
CA LEU A 67 -2.86 9.72 5.51
C LEU A 67 -3.18 10.33 4.15
N PRO A 68 -4.45 10.69 3.87
CA PRO A 68 -4.86 11.16 2.55
C PRO A 68 -4.02 12.34 2.06
N SER A 69 -3.68 12.35 0.77
CA SER A 69 -3.15 13.53 0.11
C SER A 69 -4.18 14.68 0.21
N ILE A 70 -3.72 15.92 0.38
CA ILE A 70 -4.58 17.11 0.33
C ILE A 70 -4.39 17.95 -0.94
N ARG A 71 -3.28 17.78 -1.66
CA ARG A 71 -2.95 18.47 -2.92
C ARG A 71 -2.01 17.62 -3.77
N PRO A 72 -1.83 17.92 -5.07
CA PRO A 72 -0.77 17.31 -5.85
C PRO A 72 0.59 17.53 -5.19
N GLY A 73 1.41 16.49 -5.09
CA GLY A 73 2.71 16.53 -4.40
C GLY A 73 2.69 16.04 -2.95
N ASP A 74 1.60 16.29 -2.19
CA ASP A 74 1.44 15.80 -0.80
C ASP A 74 1.20 14.28 -0.76
N THR A 75 2.28 13.55 -0.95
CA THR A 75 2.33 12.10 -1.07
C THR A 75 3.17 11.48 0.03
N MET A 76 3.12 10.15 0.17
CA MET A 76 4.00 9.38 1.05
C MET A 76 5.47 9.40 0.60
N ARG A 77 5.84 10.16 -0.45
CA ARG A 77 7.22 10.29 -0.95
C ARG A 77 8.02 11.39 -0.27
N GLU A 78 7.40 12.24 0.54
CA GLU A 78 8.07 13.40 1.14
C GLU A 78 7.59 13.73 2.56
N GLY A 79 8.41 14.51 3.27
CA GLY A 79 8.10 15.03 4.61
C GLY A 79 7.81 13.97 5.67
N ALA A 80 6.93 14.31 6.62
CA ALA A 80 6.54 13.41 7.71
C ALA A 80 5.84 12.14 7.21
N LYS A 81 5.10 12.22 6.09
CA LYS A 81 4.46 11.06 5.47
C LYS A 81 5.49 10.05 4.97
N LEU A 82 6.62 10.50 4.42
CA LEU A 82 7.72 9.62 4.05
C LEU A 82 8.32 8.90 5.25
N GLU A 83 8.56 9.60 6.36
CA GLU A 83 9.10 8.96 7.58
C GLU A 83 8.18 7.85 8.09
N ILE A 84 6.86 8.11 8.06
CA ILE A 84 5.83 7.13 8.46
C ILE A 84 5.81 5.94 7.50
N PHE A 85 5.82 6.20 6.19
CA PHE A 85 5.88 5.17 5.16
C PHE A 85 7.12 4.30 5.32
N GLN A 86 8.29 4.91 5.45
CA GLN A 86 9.56 4.21 5.63
C GLN A 86 9.57 3.39 6.91
N ALA A 87 9.04 3.89 8.03
CA ALA A 87 8.94 3.12 9.26
C ALA A 87 8.10 1.85 9.05
N SER A 88 6.97 1.93 8.34
CA SER A 88 6.17 0.74 8.02
C SER A 88 6.91 -0.26 7.13
N GLU A 89 7.63 0.21 6.09
CA GLU A 89 8.44 -0.61 5.18
C GLU A 89 9.60 -1.30 5.92
N ARG A 90 10.26 -0.60 6.85
CA ARG A 90 11.36 -1.13 7.67
C ARG A 90 10.88 -2.22 8.60
N LEU A 91 9.74 -2.01 9.27
CA LEU A 91 9.14 -3.00 10.15
C LEU A 91 8.69 -4.24 9.36
N MET A 92 8.07 -4.06 8.20
CA MET A 92 7.74 -5.16 7.28
C MET A 92 8.99 -5.94 6.86
N SER A 93 10.04 -5.24 6.43
CA SER A 93 11.28 -5.86 5.96
C SER A 93 11.96 -6.69 7.05
N GLU A 94 11.96 -6.19 8.29
CA GLU A 94 12.50 -6.92 9.42
C GLU A 94 11.66 -8.15 9.77
N LEU A 95 10.32 -8.05 9.76
CA LEU A 95 9.42 -9.20 9.94
C LEU A 95 9.64 -10.27 8.86
N THR A 96 9.72 -9.89 7.58
CA THR A 96 9.99 -10.82 6.49
C THR A 96 11.38 -11.45 6.60
N ARG A 97 12.40 -10.69 7.02
CA ARG A 97 13.74 -11.25 7.28
C ARG A 97 13.72 -12.29 8.39
N ARG A 98 13.00 -12.02 9.48
CA ARG A 98 12.84 -12.97 10.60
C ARG A 98 12.01 -14.18 10.20
N ALA A 99 11.00 -14.00 9.34
CA ALA A 99 10.23 -15.10 8.78
C ALA A 99 11.10 -16.05 7.96
N HIS A 100 11.98 -15.51 7.12
CA HIS A 100 12.94 -16.32 6.35
C HIS A 100 13.87 -17.12 7.28
N ALA A 101 14.42 -16.49 8.33
CA ALA A 101 15.23 -17.20 9.32
C ALA A 101 14.41 -18.26 10.09
N ALA A 102 13.12 -18.02 10.37
CA ALA A 102 12.25 -19.00 11.00
C ALA A 102 11.99 -20.21 10.07
N GLU A 103 11.85 -19.98 8.76
CA GLU A 103 11.74 -21.04 7.77
C GLU A 103 13.02 -21.89 7.70
N GLU A 104 14.20 -21.25 7.67
CA GLU A 104 15.50 -21.94 7.67
C GLU A 104 15.73 -22.79 8.93
N ASN A 105 15.16 -22.38 10.07
CA ASN A 105 15.21 -23.11 11.33
C ASN A 105 14.07 -24.12 11.50
N GLU A 106 13.39 -24.51 10.41
CA GLU A 106 12.31 -25.52 10.40
C GLU A 106 11.12 -25.14 11.30
N THR A 107 10.83 -23.85 11.44
CA THR A 107 9.67 -23.33 12.20
C THR A 107 8.65 -22.64 11.28
N PRO A 108 7.98 -23.38 10.38
CA PRO A 108 7.11 -22.79 9.36
C PRO A 108 5.91 -22.04 9.95
N ALA A 109 5.37 -22.47 11.09
CA ALA A 109 4.27 -21.78 11.77
C ALA A 109 4.65 -20.34 12.18
N LEU A 110 5.85 -20.18 12.74
CA LEU A 110 6.39 -18.88 13.14
C LEU A 110 6.66 -18.00 11.92
N ALA A 111 7.22 -18.57 10.85
CA ALA A 111 7.41 -17.86 9.59
C ALA A 111 6.07 -17.33 9.05
N ALA A 112 5.03 -18.15 9.05
CA ALA A 112 3.70 -17.77 8.59
C ALA A 112 3.10 -16.64 9.45
N GLU A 113 3.21 -16.73 10.78
CA GLU A 113 2.75 -15.68 11.70
C GLU A 113 3.45 -14.33 11.42
N LEU A 114 4.77 -14.34 11.25
CA LEU A 114 5.55 -13.13 10.98
C LEU A 114 5.19 -12.50 9.64
N LEU A 115 4.95 -13.31 8.61
CA LEU A 115 4.46 -12.84 7.30
C LEU A 115 3.06 -12.25 7.41
N GLY A 116 2.16 -12.86 8.20
CA GLY A 116 0.83 -12.31 8.49
C GLY A 116 0.90 -10.94 9.17
N LYS A 117 1.80 -10.76 10.15
CA LYS A 117 2.05 -9.44 10.77
C LYS A 117 2.61 -8.43 9.75
N ALA A 118 3.51 -8.85 8.87
CA ALA A 118 4.09 -7.99 7.83
C ALA A 118 3.02 -7.43 6.86
N LEU A 119 2.04 -8.26 6.47
CA LEU A 119 0.89 -7.81 5.67
C LEU A 119 0.07 -6.73 6.40
N ARG A 120 -0.23 -6.96 7.68
CA ARG A 120 -1.08 -6.05 8.49
C ARG A 120 -0.40 -4.72 8.78
N VAL A 121 0.90 -4.72 9.11
CA VAL A 121 1.69 -3.50 9.38
C VAL A 121 1.66 -2.54 8.20
N THR A 122 1.86 -3.06 6.98
CA THR A 122 1.88 -2.21 5.78
C THR A 122 0.49 -1.78 5.33
N ASN A 123 -0.55 -2.55 5.65
CA ASN A 123 -1.92 -2.20 5.28
C ASN A 123 -2.38 -0.86 5.88
N VAL A 124 -1.85 -0.49 7.06
CA VAL A 124 -2.18 0.74 7.79
C VAL A 124 -2.07 2.00 6.93
N THR A 125 -1.07 2.06 6.05
CA THR A 125 -0.79 3.23 5.22
C THR A 125 -1.10 3.03 3.74
N LYS A 126 -1.53 1.83 3.32
CA LYS A 126 -1.74 1.47 1.89
C LYS A 126 -2.63 2.47 1.17
N TYR A 127 -3.74 2.85 1.79
CA TYR A 127 -4.75 3.72 1.16
C TYR A 127 -4.54 5.23 1.42
N SER A 128 -3.30 5.67 1.64
CA SER A 128 -2.99 7.09 1.84
C SER A 128 -3.03 7.85 0.51
N ASP A 129 -2.38 7.34 -0.52
CA ASP A 129 -2.38 7.86 -1.89
C ASP A 129 -2.14 6.74 -2.92
N LEU A 130 -2.09 7.10 -4.21
CA LEU A 130 -1.87 6.13 -5.29
C LEU A 130 -0.47 5.50 -5.25
N TYR A 131 0.54 6.26 -4.81
CA TYR A 131 1.89 5.74 -4.68
C TYR A 131 1.96 4.65 -3.61
N SER A 132 1.44 4.92 -2.40
CA SER A 132 1.41 3.94 -1.31
C SER A 132 0.57 2.71 -1.68
N ALA A 133 -0.56 2.91 -2.36
CA ALA A 133 -1.42 1.80 -2.79
C ALA A 133 -0.66 0.85 -3.73
N GLY A 134 0.01 1.40 -4.75
CA GLY A 134 0.77 0.59 -5.69
C GLY A 134 2.00 -0.08 -5.07
N THR A 135 2.79 0.68 -4.30
CA THR A 135 4.03 0.16 -3.71
C THR A 135 3.74 -0.91 -2.65
N ILE A 136 2.80 -0.67 -1.74
CA ILE A 136 2.47 -1.65 -0.70
C ILE A 136 1.80 -2.89 -1.33
N ALA A 137 0.92 -2.74 -2.32
CA ALA A 137 0.33 -3.90 -2.99
C ALA A 137 1.38 -4.81 -3.65
N MET A 138 2.40 -4.22 -4.28
CA MET A 138 3.53 -4.97 -4.83
C MET A 138 4.31 -5.73 -3.75
N ARG A 139 4.52 -5.12 -2.58
CA ARG A 139 5.22 -5.75 -1.45
C ARG A 139 4.39 -6.86 -0.81
N GLN A 140 3.12 -6.61 -0.53
CA GLN A 140 2.19 -7.59 0.01
C GLN A 140 2.07 -8.81 -0.91
N ARG A 141 2.09 -8.62 -2.23
CA ARG A 141 2.17 -9.73 -3.20
C ARG A 141 3.41 -10.61 -2.99
N ALA A 142 4.58 -10.03 -2.70
CA ALA A 142 5.79 -10.81 -2.44
C ALA A 142 5.69 -11.59 -1.12
N VAL A 143 5.07 -11.01 -0.09
CA VAL A 143 4.80 -11.68 1.19
C VAL A 143 3.80 -12.83 1.01
N LEU A 144 2.73 -12.62 0.25
CA LEU A 144 1.75 -13.66 -0.09
C LEU A 144 2.40 -14.81 -0.85
N LYS A 145 3.30 -14.52 -1.79
CA LYS A 145 4.04 -15.59 -2.49
C LYS A 145 4.85 -16.46 -1.54
N GLN A 146 5.49 -15.87 -0.53
CA GLN A 146 6.20 -16.64 0.49
C GLN A 146 5.24 -17.48 1.34
N LEU A 147 4.07 -16.94 1.71
CA LEU A 147 3.03 -17.70 2.42
C LEU A 147 2.49 -18.87 1.58
N GLU A 148 2.31 -18.68 0.28
CA GLU A 148 1.91 -19.72 -0.68
C GLU A 148 2.93 -20.86 -0.70
N ASP A 149 4.22 -20.53 -0.77
CA ASP A 149 5.31 -21.51 -0.78
C ASP A 149 5.47 -22.24 0.57
N LEU A 150 5.06 -21.58 1.66
CA LEU A 150 5.09 -22.11 3.02
C LEU A 150 3.88 -23.01 3.35
N ALA A 151 2.74 -22.80 2.67
CA ALA A 151 1.48 -23.50 2.94
C ALA A 151 1.60 -25.03 3.03
N PRO A 152 2.37 -25.74 2.17
CA PRO A 152 2.52 -27.19 2.27
C PRO A 152 3.26 -27.67 3.52
N LYS A 153 4.01 -26.79 4.20
CA LYS A 153 4.80 -27.10 5.41
C LYS A 153 4.01 -26.86 6.70
N LEU A 154 2.82 -26.25 6.61
CA LEU A 154 1.97 -25.96 7.75
C LEU A 154 1.06 -27.15 8.08
N SER A 155 0.82 -27.37 9.36
CA SER A 155 -0.23 -28.27 9.83
C SER A 155 -1.62 -27.80 9.38
N GLU A 156 -2.62 -28.67 9.48
CA GLU A 156 -4.01 -28.30 9.14
C GLU A 156 -4.53 -27.13 9.98
N VAL A 157 -4.26 -27.13 11.29
CA VAL A 157 -4.67 -26.05 12.21
C VAL A 157 -4.00 -24.73 11.84
N GLU A 158 -2.71 -24.76 11.48
CA GLU A 158 -1.97 -23.56 11.07
C GLU A 158 -2.44 -23.02 9.72
N ARG A 159 -2.73 -23.91 8.76
CA ARG A 159 -3.31 -23.52 7.46
C ARG A 159 -4.67 -22.87 7.64
N GLU A 160 -5.54 -23.45 8.46
CA GLU A 160 -6.86 -22.88 8.75
C GLU A 160 -6.74 -21.52 9.43
N GLY A 161 -5.87 -21.40 10.43
CA GLY A 161 -5.61 -20.15 11.13
C GLY A 161 -5.11 -19.04 10.19
N MET A 162 -4.17 -19.36 9.30
CA MET A 162 -3.66 -18.41 8.31
C MET A 162 -4.70 -18.06 7.24
N ALA A 163 -5.45 -19.05 6.75
CA ALA A 163 -6.52 -18.83 5.79
C ALA A 163 -7.57 -17.84 6.33
N ASN A 164 -8.01 -18.02 7.57
CA ASN A 164 -8.98 -17.12 8.21
C ASN A 164 -8.41 -15.68 8.34
N GLN A 165 -7.12 -15.54 8.62
CA GLN A 165 -6.47 -14.22 8.67
C GLN A 165 -6.42 -13.56 7.29
N LEU A 166 -6.08 -14.32 6.24
CA LEU A 166 -6.01 -13.80 4.87
C LEU A 166 -7.39 -13.49 4.29
N GLU A 167 -8.42 -14.28 4.59
CA GLU A 167 -9.81 -13.99 4.21
C GLU A 167 -10.29 -12.69 4.84
N LYS A 168 -10.01 -12.50 6.14
CA LYS A 168 -10.30 -11.23 6.82
C LYS A 168 -9.55 -10.07 6.17
N ALA A 169 -8.23 -10.22 5.94
CA ALA A 169 -7.43 -9.18 5.30
C ALA A 169 -7.96 -8.81 3.91
N LEU A 170 -8.34 -9.82 3.11
CA LEU A 170 -8.96 -9.64 1.80
C LEU A 170 -10.32 -8.93 1.89
N SER A 171 -11.15 -9.25 2.89
CA SER A 171 -12.43 -8.57 3.12
C SER A 171 -12.26 -7.11 3.58
N ASP A 172 -11.14 -6.81 4.25
CA ASP A 172 -10.78 -5.47 4.72
C ASP A 172 -10.12 -4.62 3.61
N GLU A 173 -9.86 -5.20 2.42
CA GLU A 173 -9.33 -4.46 1.27
C GLU A 173 -10.32 -3.38 0.81
N GLN A 174 -9.85 -2.14 0.79
CA GLN A 174 -10.62 -1.00 0.30
C GLN A 174 -10.50 -0.87 -1.22
N SER A 175 -11.56 -0.33 -1.82
CA SER A 175 -11.56 0.05 -3.23
C SER A 175 -10.51 1.13 -3.50
N ILE A 176 -9.81 1.02 -4.63
CA ILE A 176 -8.88 2.05 -5.11
C ILE A 176 -9.61 3.26 -5.73
N VAL A 177 -10.90 3.10 -6.09
CA VAL A 177 -11.69 4.11 -6.79
C VAL A 177 -11.72 5.47 -6.07
N PRO A 178 -11.93 5.54 -4.73
CA PRO A 178 -11.84 6.79 -3.98
C PRO A 178 -10.48 7.48 -4.05
N LEU A 179 -9.38 6.72 -4.14
CA LEU A 179 -8.03 7.29 -4.29
C LEU A 179 -7.83 7.91 -5.66
N VAL A 180 -8.26 7.22 -6.72
CA VAL A 180 -8.18 7.75 -8.10
C VAL A 180 -9.05 9.01 -8.23
N ALA A 181 -10.27 8.99 -7.69
CA ALA A 181 -11.16 10.13 -7.69
C ALA A 181 -10.57 11.34 -6.94
N ARG A 182 -9.88 11.10 -5.81
CA ARG A 182 -9.18 12.15 -5.04
C ARG A 182 -8.01 12.73 -5.83
N ALA A 183 -7.11 11.88 -6.33
CA ALA A 183 -5.93 12.30 -7.09
C ALA A 183 -6.31 13.12 -8.33
N ARG A 184 -7.36 12.69 -9.04
CA ARG A 184 -7.91 13.41 -10.19
C ARG A 184 -8.47 14.79 -9.81
N ARG A 185 -9.29 14.88 -8.75
CA ARG A 185 -9.82 16.17 -8.26
C ARG A 185 -8.70 17.14 -7.90
N GLN A 186 -7.65 16.64 -7.23
CA GLN A 186 -6.49 17.42 -6.85
C GLN A 186 -5.73 17.93 -8.08
N PHE A 187 -5.47 17.06 -9.05
CA PHE A 187 -4.80 17.43 -10.30
C PHE A 187 -5.53 18.58 -11.00
N TYR A 188 -6.84 18.45 -11.23
CA TYR A 188 -7.59 19.52 -11.91
C TYR A 188 -7.71 20.82 -11.13
N THR A 189 -7.85 20.72 -9.80
CA THR A 189 -7.90 21.92 -8.96
C THR A 189 -6.61 22.71 -9.14
N GLU A 190 -5.48 22.03 -9.21
CA GLU A 190 -4.18 22.65 -9.41
C GLU A 190 -3.95 23.11 -10.85
N SER A 191 -4.31 22.30 -11.86
CA SER A 191 -4.25 22.70 -13.27
C SER A 191 -5.05 23.98 -13.53
N ARG A 192 -6.25 24.11 -12.95
CA ARG A 192 -7.05 25.34 -13.05
C ARG A 192 -6.39 26.54 -12.38
N ARG A 193 -5.77 26.35 -11.20
CA ARG A 193 -4.99 27.41 -10.54
C ARG A 193 -3.81 27.89 -11.40
N GLN A 194 -3.22 26.97 -12.16
CA GLN A 194 -2.12 27.24 -13.09
C GLN A 194 -2.59 27.76 -14.47
N GLY A 195 -3.91 27.97 -14.67
CA GLY A 195 -4.46 28.47 -15.93
C GLY A 195 -4.53 27.43 -17.05
N ILE A 196 -4.44 26.14 -16.72
CA ILE A 196 -4.56 25.01 -17.65
C ILE A 196 -6.03 24.53 -17.63
N ASP A 197 -6.81 24.96 -18.63
CA ASP A 197 -8.26 24.69 -18.71
C ASP A 197 -8.63 23.41 -19.46
N ARG A 198 -7.67 22.67 -20.03
CA ARG A 198 -7.97 21.47 -20.82
C ARG A 198 -7.94 20.22 -19.95
N VAL A 199 -9.06 19.50 -19.93
CA VAL A 199 -9.07 18.07 -19.63
C VAL A 199 -8.39 17.37 -20.80
N PRO A 200 -7.23 16.70 -20.60
CA PRO A 200 -6.61 15.95 -21.68
C PRO A 200 -7.60 14.87 -22.18
N ILE A 201 -7.73 14.69 -23.51
CA ILE A 201 -8.63 13.68 -24.13
C ILE A 201 -8.37 12.27 -23.57
N GLU A 202 -7.15 12.04 -23.12
CA GLU A 202 -6.63 10.83 -22.48
C GLU A 202 -7.39 10.45 -21.20
N GLU A 203 -8.05 11.42 -20.56
CA GLU A 203 -8.83 11.24 -19.34
C GLU A 203 -10.26 10.74 -19.58
N VAL A 204 -10.82 10.95 -20.77
CA VAL A 204 -12.19 10.55 -21.10
C VAL A 204 -12.35 9.03 -21.00
N GLY A 205 -11.30 8.26 -21.33
CA GLY A 205 -11.33 6.80 -21.18
C GLY A 205 -11.18 6.32 -19.74
N VAL A 206 -10.38 7.00 -18.91
CA VAL A 206 -10.21 6.65 -17.47
C VAL A 206 -11.52 6.87 -16.69
N LEU A 207 -12.23 7.93 -17.06
CA LEU A 207 -13.57 8.29 -16.60
C LEU A 207 -14.65 7.24 -16.95
N VAL A 208 -14.50 6.58 -18.09
CA VAL A 208 -15.46 5.56 -18.57
C VAL A 208 -15.10 4.16 -18.05
N GLU A 209 -13.82 3.88 -17.80
CA GLU A 209 -13.32 2.55 -17.43
C GLU A 209 -13.36 2.24 -15.92
N LEU A 210 -13.40 3.27 -15.05
CA LEU A 210 -13.55 3.17 -13.59
C LEU A 210 -15.00 3.48 -13.12
N PRO A 211 -16.02 2.64 -13.39
CA PRO A 211 -17.32 2.84 -12.77
C PRO A 211 -17.33 2.30 -11.34
N GLY A 212 -17.96 3.08 -10.46
CA GLY A 212 -18.55 2.62 -9.20
C GLY A 212 -17.59 2.03 -8.16
N ASP A 213 -18.08 1.87 -6.94
CA ASP A 213 -17.28 1.61 -5.74
C ASP A 213 -16.54 0.26 -5.71
N SER A 214 -16.67 -0.61 -6.72
CA SER A 214 -16.08 -1.96 -6.76
C SER A 214 -15.50 -2.29 -8.14
N ALA A 215 -14.19 -2.08 -8.31
CA ALA A 215 -13.49 -2.61 -9.48
C ALA A 215 -12.90 -3.99 -9.13
N SER A 216 -13.42 -5.03 -9.78
CA SER A 216 -12.89 -6.39 -9.66
C SER A 216 -11.40 -6.48 -10.04
N PRO A 217 -10.67 -7.51 -9.58
CA PRO A 217 -9.25 -7.68 -9.90
C PRO A 217 -8.94 -7.67 -11.39
N SER A 218 -9.76 -8.39 -12.17
CA SER A 218 -9.66 -8.48 -13.63
C SER A 218 -9.88 -7.11 -14.30
N ARG A 219 -10.79 -6.30 -13.75
CA ARG A 219 -11.06 -4.95 -14.21
C ARG A 219 -9.90 -4.00 -13.90
N LEU A 220 -9.35 -4.05 -12.69
CA LEU A 220 -8.19 -3.25 -12.31
C LEU A 220 -6.98 -3.49 -13.24
N ARG A 221 -6.72 -4.75 -13.60
CA ARG A 221 -5.68 -5.09 -14.59
C ARG A 221 -6.00 -4.58 -15.98
N THR A 222 -7.26 -4.67 -16.41
CA THR A 222 -7.70 -4.14 -17.72
C THR A 222 -7.50 -2.64 -17.80
N ILE A 223 -7.87 -1.90 -16.75
CA ILE A 223 -7.62 -0.46 -16.61
C ILE A 223 -6.13 -0.16 -16.63
N GLY A 224 -5.32 -0.91 -15.86
CA GLY A 224 -3.86 -0.75 -15.86
C GLY A 224 -3.23 -0.94 -17.24
N ARG A 225 -3.63 -1.98 -17.99
CA ARG A 225 -3.14 -2.23 -19.36
C ARG A 225 -3.58 -1.15 -20.34
N SER A 226 -4.84 -0.72 -20.26
CA SER A 226 -5.40 0.37 -21.08
C SER A 226 -4.60 1.66 -20.87
N LEU A 227 -4.37 2.03 -19.61
CA LEU A 227 -3.55 3.17 -19.23
C LEU A 227 -2.10 3.02 -19.73
N GLN A 228 -1.47 1.87 -19.54
CA GLN A 228 -0.10 1.63 -19.99
C GLN A 228 0.04 1.80 -21.51
N ALA A 229 -0.91 1.28 -22.30
CA ALA A 229 -0.92 1.44 -23.75
C ALA A 229 -1.00 2.92 -24.17
N ARG A 230 -1.80 3.72 -23.45
CA ARG A 230 -1.92 5.18 -23.68
C ARG A 230 -0.64 5.92 -23.30
N LEU A 231 -0.01 5.57 -22.19
CA LEU A 231 1.28 6.13 -21.76
C LEU A 231 2.38 5.87 -22.79
N MET A 232 2.45 4.64 -23.33
CA MET A 232 3.47 4.24 -24.31
C MET A 232 3.28 4.90 -25.70
N ALA A 233 2.08 5.37 -26.03
CA ALA A 233 1.80 6.06 -27.28
C ALA A 233 2.40 7.48 -27.37
N GLY A 234 3.25 7.89 -26.41
CA GLY A 234 3.97 9.17 -26.44
C GLY A 234 3.09 10.39 -26.14
N MET A 235 1.88 10.17 -25.63
CA MET A 235 0.99 11.22 -25.19
C MET A 235 1.41 11.64 -23.78
N GLY A 236 1.92 12.86 -23.62
CA GLY A 236 2.42 13.39 -22.34
C GLY A 236 1.36 13.28 -21.25
N ALA A 237 1.43 12.21 -20.46
CA ALA A 237 0.40 11.92 -19.49
C ALA A 237 0.69 12.63 -18.17
N PRO A 238 -0.33 13.25 -17.54
CA PRO A 238 -0.24 13.72 -16.18
C PRO A 238 0.37 12.69 -15.22
N GLY A 239 1.24 13.12 -14.31
CA GLY A 239 1.91 12.21 -13.35
C GLY A 239 0.92 11.34 -12.55
N TYR A 240 -0.28 11.85 -12.27
CA TYR A 240 -1.32 11.08 -11.57
C TYR A 240 -1.85 9.88 -12.41
N LEU A 241 -1.81 9.93 -13.74
CA LEU A 241 -2.20 8.81 -14.61
C LEU A 241 -1.17 7.68 -14.54
N THR A 242 0.12 8.01 -14.46
CA THR A 242 1.19 7.02 -14.25
C THR A 242 1.02 6.33 -12.90
N GLU A 243 0.72 7.08 -11.84
CA GLU A 243 0.46 6.50 -10.52
C GLU A 243 -0.83 5.68 -10.47
N THR A 244 -1.88 6.14 -11.17
CA THR A 244 -3.14 5.38 -11.30
C THR A 244 -2.89 4.06 -12.02
N GLN A 245 -2.15 4.08 -13.13
CA GLN A 245 -1.78 2.88 -13.87
C GLN A 245 -1.04 1.88 -12.98
N TYR A 246 0.02 2.35 -12.32
CA TYR A 246 0.83 1.54 -11.44
C TYR A 246 0.02 0.91 -10.30
N ALA A 247 -0.80 1.72 -9.62
CA ALA A 247 -1.60 1.27 -8.49
C ALA A 247 -2.69 0.28 -8.91
N CYS A 248 -3.41 0.53 -10.01
CA CYS A 248 -4.41 -0.41 -10.55
C CYS A 248 -3.77 -1.76 -10.92
N THR A 249 -2.62 -1.75 -11.61
CA THR A 249 -1.90 -2.99 -11.94
C THR A 249 -1.44 -3.73 -10.69
N ALA A 250 -0.84 -3.02 -9.72
CA ALA A 250 -0.32 -3.64 -8.50
C ALA A 250 -1.43 -4.23 -7.63
N MET A 251 -2.54 -3.50 -7.43
CA MET A 251 -3.71 -4.00 -6.71
C MET A 251 -4.35 -5.20 -7.42
N GLY A 252 -4.50 -5.13 -8.74
CA GLY A 252 -5.03 -6.26 -9.52
C GLY A 252 -4.19 -7.53 -9.41
N ASN A 253 -2.87 -7.41 -9.28
CA ASN A 253 -1.96 -8.53 -9.04
C ASN A 253 -1.94 -8.99 -7.58
N LEU A 254 -2.22 -8.09 -6.63
CA LEU A 254 -2.34 -8.42 -5.21
C LEU A 254 -3.53 -9.34 -4.96
N TYR A 255 -4.69 -9.05 -5.57
CA TYR A 255 -5.87 -9.90 -5.45
C TYR A 255 -5.65 -11.33 -5.98
N GLU A 256 -4.95 -11.50 -7.11
CA GLU A 256 -4.58 -12.84 -7.61
C GLU A 256 -3.66 -13.57 -6.63
N ALA A 257 -2.75 -12.84 -5.97
CA ALA A 257 -1.87 -13.43 -4.98
C ALA A 257 -2.64 -13.89 -3.75
N TYR A 258 -3.67 -13.15 -3.33
CA TYR A 258 -4.59 -13.59 -2.27
C TYR A 258 -5.32 -14.88 -2.67
N GLU A 259 -5.90 -14.93 -3.88
CA GLU A 259 -6.57 -16.14 -4.38
C GLU A 259 -5.64 -17.36 -4.40
N ALA A 260 -4.44 -17.20 -4.99
CA ALA A 260 -3.47 -18.29 -5.09
C ALA A 260 -3.02 -18.79 -3.71
N THR A 261 -2.75 -17.86 -2.79
CA THR A 261 -2.33 -18.20 -1.42
C THR A 261 -3.45 -18.89 -0.65
N LEU A 262 -4.68 -18.39 -0.76
CA LEU A 262 -5.85 -19.00 -0.10
C LEU A 262 -6.14 -20.39 -0.66
N HIS A 263 -6.00 -20.59 -1.97
CA HIS A 263 -6.04 -21.91 -2.58
C HIS A 263 -4.95 -22.86 -2.06
N ALA A 264 -3.71 -22.39 -1.94
CA ALA A 264 -2.61 -23.17 -1.36
C ALA A 264 -2.86 -23.56 0.10
N LEU A 265 -3.58 -22.72 0.86
CA LEU A 265 -4.01 -22.98 2.24
C LEU A 265 -5.25 -23.88 2.32
N GLY A 266 -5.84 -24.29 1.19
CA GLY A 266 -6.99 -25.21 1.15
C GLY A 266 -8.36 -24.54 1.09
N ARG A 267 -8.42 -23.23 0.83
CA ARG A 267 -9.68 -22.50 0.60
C ARG A 267 -9.98 -22.39 -0.89
N SER A 268 -11.23 -22.64 -1.28
CA SER A 268 -11.70 -22.34 -2.64
C SER A 268 -12.40 -20.98 -2.61
N ILE A 269 -11.79 -19.98 -3.23
CA ILE A 269 -12.32 -18.61 -3.30
C ILE A 269 -12.13 -18.09 -4.72
N THR A 270 -13.10 -17.33 -5.20
CA THR A 270 -13.01 -16.57 -6.46
C THR A 270 -13.30 -15.12 -6.12
N VAL A 271 -12.33 -14.24 -6.35
CA VAL A 271 -12.48 -12.79 -6.14
C VAL A 271 -13.13 -12.22 -7.40
N GLU A 272 -14.43 -11.97 -7.30
CA GLU A 272 -15.24 -11.43 -8.41
C GLU A 272 -14.91 -10.00 -8.82
#